data_AF-A0A660L3E1-F1
#
_entry.id   AF-A0A660L3E1-F1
#
_cell.length_a   1.000
_cell.length_b   1.000
_cell.length_c   1.000
_cell.angle_alpha   90.00
_cell.angle_beta   90.00
_cell.angle_gamma   90.00
#
_symmetry.space_group_name_H-M   'P 1'
#
loop_
_entity.id
_entity.type
_entity.pdbx_description
1 polymer ?
#
loop_
_entity_poly.entity_id
_entity_poly.type
_entity_poly.pdbx_seq_one_letter_code
_entity_poly.pdbx_strand_id
1 'polypeptide(L)'
;MRRTVRERPAERSEPAVLSRRATVTPFDGVLELQRSAGNASVAAMLSRQAAPAAEATALPTAEELTTRIANCIGVWETNRGGDAPNPTESSLDTVAGIKASMATIEQATMPYALDALRRHSSLRKLAEPELTKEEIDAAILRVQAVPTLLTAVKNASDAGTSADDFIKAQQGAITATGLGDEHVKTMFGAVTLKSTVDEKHGELSKTKTPKAAAEEIPEADRMGLGVGSLTSYIRDPKKWGENRAAWQRLAVDLMPGNVGARVNAVATSSGGTALAGPVVRARVDAQLAKTPQPSEEELVKAVGEANNPRETGYGANIWATYQRLY
;
A
#
# COMPACT_ATOMS: atom_id res chain seq x y z
N MET A 1 -50.72 -31.25 -73.48
CA MET A 1 -49.77 -31.28 -74.61
C MET A 1 -48.39 -31.63 -74.08
N ARG A 2 -47.85 -32.77 -74.51
CA ARG A 2 -46.52 -33.28 -74.14
C ARG A 2 -45.42 -32.44 -74.81
N ARG A 3 -44.44 -31.97 -74.05
CA ARG A 3 -43.12 -31.60 -74.58
C ARG A 3 -42.04 -32.15 -73.66
N THR A 4 -41.40 -33.19 -74.18
CA THR A 4 -40.14 -33.77 -73.73
C THR A 4 -39.01 -32.76 -73.88
N VAL A 5 -38.29 -32.46 -72.80
CA VAL A 5 -36.99 -31.80 -72.85
C VAL A 5 -35.93 -32.81 -72.40
N ARG A 6 -34.91 -32.90 -73.24
CA ARG A 6 -33.85 -33.88 -73.35
C ARG A 6 -32.77 -33.63 -72.29
N GLU A 7 -32.49 -34.63 -71.47
CA GLU A 7 -31.32 -34.65 -70.58
C GLU A 7 -30.03 -34.60 -71.42
N ARG A 8 -29.09 -33.71 -71.04
CA ARG A 8 -27.71 -33.69 -71.55
C ARG A 8 -26.82 -34.52 -70.60
N PRO A 9 -25.84 -35.28 -71.11
CA PRO A 9 -24.92 -36.06 -70.29
C PRO A 9 -23.86 -35.18 -69.63
N ALA A 10 -23.37 -35.68 -68.50
CA ALA A 10 -22.39 -35.08 -67.60
C ALA A 10 -21.06 -34.67 -68.26
N GLU A 11 -20.63 -33.43 -68.01
CA GLU A 11 -19.23 -33.02 -68.08
C GLU A 11 -18.62 -33.17 -66.67
N ARG A 12 -17.85 -34.25 -66.47
CA ARG A 12 -16.89 -34.35 -65.37
C ARG A 12 -15.84 -33.26 -65.57
N SER A 13 -15.88 -32.22 -64.75
CA SER A 13 -14.74 -31.33 -64.56
C SER A 13 -13.72 -32.05 -63.69
N GLU A 14 -12.55 -32.37 -64.25
CA GLU A 14 -11.39 -32.81 -63.47
C GLU A 14 -10.98 -31.68 -62.51
N PRO A 15 -10.68 -31.96 -61.22
CA PRO A 15 -10.14 -30.93 -60.35
C PRO A 15 -8.73 -30.58 -60.82
N ALA A 16 -8.49 -29.28 -61.03
CA ALA A 16 -7.18 -28.74 -61.33
C ALA A 16 -6.16 -29.24 -60.30
N VAL A 17 -5.12 -29.93 -60.78
CA VAL A 17 -3.94 -30.27 -59.97
C VAL A 17 -3.24 -28.97 -59.61
N LEU A 18 -3.51 -28.45 -58.42
CA LEU A 18 -2.70 -27.40 -57.81
C LEU A 18 -1.28 -27.96 -57.63
N SER A 19 -0.31 -27.42 -58.37
CA SER A 19 1.11 -27.69 -58.15
C SER A 19 1.42 -27.41 -56.68
N ARG A 20 1.75 -28.45 -55.91
CA ARG A 20 2.35 -28.28 -54.58
C ARG A 20 3.62 -27.46 -54.76
N ARG A 21 3.55 -26.19 -54.42
CA ARG A 21 4.73 -25.34 -54.20
C ARG A 21 5.47 -26.00 -53.05
N ALA A 22 6.60 -26.64 -53.32
CA ALA A 22 7.47 -27.16 -52.29
C ALA A 22 7.79 -26.01 -51.34
N THR A 23 7.37 -26.12 -50.09
CA THR A 23 7.86 -25.27 -49.01
C THR A 23 9.34 -25.57 -48.87
N VAL A 24 10.17 -24.80 -49.57
CA VAL A 24 11.62 -24.77 -49.35
C VAL A 24 11.80 -24.38 -47.90
N THR A 25 12.25 -25.32 -47.08
CA THR A 25 12.57 -24.99 -45.70
C THR A 25 13.83 -24.13 -45.70
N PRO A 26 13.98 -23.17 -44.77
CA PRO A 26 15.19 -22.33 -44.69
C PRO A 26 16.48 -23.17 -44.63
N PHE A 27 16.37 -24.39 -44.13
CA PHE A 27 17.45 -25.37 -44.03
C PHE A 27 17.94 -25.86 -45.40
N ASP A 28 17.04 -26.04 -46.36
CA ASP A 28 17.39 -26.48 -47.73
C ASP A 28 18.20 -25.41 -48.47
N GLY A 29 17.85 -24.13 -48.30
CA GLY A 29 18.58 -23.01 -48.89
C GLY A 29 19.98 -22.82 -48.30
N VAL A 30 20.17 -23.07 -46.99
CA VAL A 30 21.49 -23.01 -46.34
C VAL A 30 22.39 -24.16 -46.79
N LEU A 31 21.85 -25.37 -46.92
CA LEU A 31 22.58 -26.54 -47.44
C LEU A 31 23.00 -26.36 -48.91
N GLU A 32 22.14 -25.76 -49.73
CA GLU A 32 22.43 -25.47 -51.14
C GLU A 32 23.49 -24.36 -51.29
N LEU A 33 23.45 -23.34 -50.44
CA LEU A 33 24.48 -22.30 -50.37
C LEU A 33 25.83 -22.86 -49.87
N GLN A 34 25.80 -23.77 -48.90
CA GLN A 34 26.99 -24.45 -48.38
C GLN A 34 27.66 -25.30 -49.47
N ARG A 35 26.86 -26.02 -50.26
CA ARG A 35 27.35 -26.88 -51.35
C ARG A 35 27.88 -26.09 -52.54
N SER A 36 27.30 -24.93 -52.84
CA SER A 36 27.66 -24.15 -54.05
C SER A 36 28.77 -23.11 -53.80
N ALA A 37 28.81 -22.48 -52.62
CA ALA A 37 29.69 -21.35 -52.34
C ALA A 37 30.63 -21.58 -51.13
N GLY A 38 30.58 -22.76 -50.52
CA GLY A 38 31.44 -23.16 -49.41
C GLY A 38 31.09 -22.52 -48.06
N ASN A 39 31.68 -23.06 -46.99
CA ASN A 39 31.38 -22.69 -45.60
C ASN A 39 31.62 -21.20 -45.28
N ALA A 40 32.55 -20.55 -45.98
CA ALA A 40 32.84 -19.12 -45.80
C ALA A 40 31.65 -18.23 -46.21
N SER A 41 30.92 -18.63 -47.25
CA SER A 41 29.75 -17.89 -47.75
C SER A 41 28.53 -18.06 -46.84
N VAL A 42 28.37 -19.24 -46.23
CA VAL A 42 27.37 -19.50 -45.19
C VAL A 42 27.67 -18.70 -43.93
N ALA A 43 28.94 -18.66 -43.49
CA ALA A 43 29.36 -17.84 -42.36
C ALA A 43 29.14 -16.34 -42.62
N ALA A 44 29.39 -15.86 -43.85
CA ALA A 44 29.11 -14.48 -44.27
C ALA A 44 27.61 -14.17 -44.33
N MET A 45 26.76 -15.13 -44.72
CA MET A 45 25.30 -14.97 -44.70
C MET A 45 24.77 -14.90 -43.27
N LEU A 46 25.19 -15.83 -42.40
CA LEU A 46 24.77 -15.87 -40.99
C LEU A 46 25.27 -14.65 -40.19
N SER A 47 26.44 -14.11 -40.53
CA SER A 47 26.97 -12.88 -39.90
C SER A 47 26.33 -11.59 -40.45
N ARG A 48 25.71 -11.64 -41.64
CA ARG A 48 24.89 -10.55 -42.20
C ARG A 48 23.41 -10.65 -41.85
N GLN A 49 22.98 -11.79 -41.33
CA GLN A 49 21.69 -11.91 -40.71
C GLN A 49 21.77 -11.06 -39.45
N ALA A 50 21.24 -9.83 -39.54
CA ALA A 50 21.08 -8.97 -38.38
C ALA A 50 20.47 -9.84 -37.28
N ALA A 51 21.06 -9.81 -36.08
CA ALA A 51 20.41 -10.34 -34.90
C ALA A 51 18.95 -9.89 -34.97
N PRO A 52 17.96 -10.78 -34.75
CA PRO A 52 16.58 -10.33 -34.71
C PRO A 52 16.59 -9.12 -33.80
N ALA A 53 16.22 -7.95 -34.35
CA ALA A 53 16.08 -6.75 -33.54
C ALA A 53 15.24 -7.21 -32.36
N ALA A 54 15.81 -7.19 -31.16
CA ALA A 54 15.09 -7.58 -29.97
C ALA A 54 13.78 -6.81 -30.08
N GLU A 55 12.66 -7.51 -30.28
CA GLU A 55 11.36 -6.86 -30.30
C GLU A 55 11.36 -6.06 -29.01
N ALA A 56 11.39 -4.72 -29.14
CA ALA A 56 11.44 -3.85 -27.98
C ALA A 56 10.19 -4.22 -27.20
N THR A 57 10.37 -4.96 -26.11
CA THR A 57 9.27 -5.41 -25.28
C THR A 57 8.57 -4.14 -24.87
N ALA A 58 7.37 -3.94 -25.42
CA ALA A 58 6.63 -2.72 -25.17
C ALA A 58 6.49 -2.59 -23.65
N LEU A 59 6.84 -1.43 -23.11
CA LEU A 59 6.72 -1.18 -21.68
C LEU A 59 5.30 -1.55 -21.21
N PRO A 60 5.15 -2.17 -20.04
CA PRO A 60 3.82 -2.40 -19.49
C PRO A 60 3.06 -1.08 -19.37
N THR A 61 1.73 -1.16 -19.34
CA THR A 61 0.90 0.03 -19.19
C THR A 61 1.24 0.77 -17.89
N ALA A 62 0.96 2.06 -17.83
CA ALA A 62 1.20 2.84 -16.61
C ALA A 62 0.46 2.29 -15.37
N GLU A 63 -0.69 1.66 -15.57
CA GLU A 63 -1.45 1.00 -14.50
C GLU A 63 -0.77 -0.28 -14.00
N GLU A 64 -0.30 -1.12 -14.92
CA GLU A 64 0.48 -2.31 -14.58
C GLU A 64 1.79 -1.94 -13.90
N LEU A 65 2.54 -0.98 -14.44
CA LEU A 65 3.77 -0.47 -13.82
C LEU A 65 3.50 0.06 -12.41
N THR A 66 2.42 0.82 -12.21
CA THR A 66 2.05 1.34 -10.89
C THR A 66 1.80 0.19 -9.91
N THR A 67 1.00 -0.80 -10.31
CA THR A 67 0.65 -1.94 -9.47
C THR A 67 1.89 -2.77 -9.12
N ARG A 68 2.71 -3.09 -10.12
CA ARG A 68 3.94 -3.87 -9.94
C ARG A 68 4.93 -3.14 -9.05
N ILE A 69 5.19 -1.85 -9.29
CA ILE A 69 6.13 -1.06 -8.48
C ILE A 69 5.60 -0.89 -7.04
N ALA A 70 4.32 -0.61 -6.85
CA ALA A 70 3.72 -0.52 -5.51
C ALA A 70 3.83 -1.86 -4.75
N ASN A 71 3.63 -2.98 -5.45
CA ASN A 71 3.82 -4.31 -4.89
C ASN A 71 5.28 -4.58 -4.50
N CYS A 72 6.25 -4.22 -5.36
CA CYS A 72 7.67 -4.34 -5.05
C CYS A 72 8.09 -3.48 -3.84
N ILE A 73 7.59 -2.24 -3.77
CA ILE A 73 7.77 -1.38 -2.60
C ILE A 73 7.18 -2.07 -1.36
N GLY A 74 5.95 -2.57 -1.45
CA GLY A 74 5.31 -3.24 -0.34
C GLY A 74 6.07 -4.47 0.16
N VAL A 75 6.57 -5.31 -0.75
CA VAL A 75 7.45 -6.44 -0.43
C VAL A 75 8.74 -5.95 0.24
N TRP A 76 9.38 -4.92 -0.30
CA TRP A 76 10.62 -4.39 0.27
C TRP A 76 10.44 -3.78 1.67
N GLU A 77 9.31 -3.12 1.93
CA GLU A 77 9.06 -2.48 3.22
C GLU A 77 8.56 -3.45 4.28
N THR A 78 7.80 -4.48 3.89
CA THR A 78 7.02 -5.28 4.86
C THR A 78 7.34 -6.77 4.84
N ASN A 79 8.02 -7.26 3.81
CA ASN A 79 8.30 -8.69 3.63
C ASN A 79 9.56 -8.93 2.77
N ARG A 80 10.70 -8.35 3.17
CA ARG A 80 11.95 -8.40 2.37
C ARG A 80 12.29 -9.84 1.97
N GLY A 81 12.36 -10.09 0.67
CA GLY A 81 12.66 -11.41 0.10
C GLY A 81 11.45 -12.33 -0.08
N GLY A 82 10.25 -11.96 0.41
CA GLY A 82 9.00 -12.67 0.17
C GLY A 82 8.33 -12.29 -1.15
N ASP A 83 7.19 -12.92 -1.47
CA ASP A 83 6.55 -12.77 -2.79
C ASP A 83 5.36 -11.81 -2.81
N ALA A 84 4.91 -11.37 -1.64
CA ALA A 84 3.82 -10.42 -1.49
C ALA A 84 4.05 -9.51 -0.26
N PRO A 85 3.49 -8.28 -0.26
CA PRO A 85 3.46 -7.42 0.92
C PRO A 85 2.81 -8.14 2.10
N ASN A 86 3.34 -7.90 3.30
CA ASN A 86 2.80 -8.42 4.56
C ASN A 86 2.75 -7.30 5.63
N PRO A 87 2.05 -6.18 5.36
CA PRO A 87 1.94 -5.10 6.33
C PRO A 87 1.20 -5.56 7.58
N THR A 88 1.62 -5.06 8.73
CA THR A 88 0.95 -5.28 10.01
C THR A 88 0.52 -3.94 10.60
N GLU A 89 -0.55 -3.96 11.41
CA GLU A 89 -0.91 -2.81 12.23
C GLU A 89 0.21 -2.49 13.24
N SER A 90 0.10 -1.35 13.92
CA SER A 90 1.00 -1.07 15.04
C SER A 90 1.01 -2.24 16.03
N SER A 91 2.22 -2.63 16.44
CA SER A 91 2.42 -3.69 17.41
C SER A 91 2.10 -3.26 18.84
N LEU A 92 2.03 -1.94 19.12
CA LEU A 92 1.77 -1.44 20.46
C LEU A 92 0.27 -1.47 20.77
N ASP A 93 -0.04 -1.83 22.01
CA ASP A 93 -1.38 -1.67 22.57
C ASP A 93 -1.60 -0.21 22.93
N THR A 94 -2.83 0.25 22.86
CA THR A 94 -3.21 1.61 23.22
C THR A 94 -4.33 1.61 24.23
N VAL A 95 -4.42 2.68 25.02
CA VAL A 95 -5.48 2.86 26.03
C VAL A 95 -6.87 2.99 25.40
N ALA A 96 -6.95 3.31 24.10
CA ALA A 96 -8.20 3.36 23.35
C ALA A 96 -8.73 1.97 22.96
N GLY A 97 -7.96 0.90 23.21
CA GLY A 97 -8.34 -0.47 22.88
C GLY A 97 -8.23 -0.85 21.41
N ILE A 98 -7.70 0.04 20.55
CA ILE A 98 -7.48 -0.21 19.12
C ILE A 98 -6.06 0.15 18.69
N LYS A 99 -5.59 -0.39 17.56
CA LYS A 99 -4.25 -0.11 17.05
C LYS A 99 -4.14 1.27 16.41
N ALA A 100 -3.01 1.94 16.62
CA ALA A 100 -2.78 3.32 16.17
C ALA A 100 -2.71 3.47 14.64
N SER A 101 -2.18 2.46 13.96
CA SER A 101 -2.03 2.43 12.51
C SER A 101 -2.74 1.23 11.90
N MET A 102 -3.13 1.40 10.64
CA MET A 102 -3.70 0.37 9.78
C MET A 102 -2.57 -0.50 9.21
N ALA A 103 -2.91 -1.72 8.79
CA ALA A 103 -1.99 -2.65 8.13
C ALA A 103 -1.72 -2.23 6.68
N THR A 104 -0.98 -1.13 6.50
CA THR A 104 -0.52 -0.64 5.20
C THR A 104 1.00 -0.63 5.15
N ILE A 105 1.57 -0.59 3.94
CA ILE A 105 3.02 -0.57 3.74
C ILE A 105 3.69 0.70 4.31
N GLU A 106 2.91 1.76 4.55
CA GLU A 106 3.34 3.03 5.14
C GLU A 106 2.96 3.13 6.64
N GLN A 107 2.37 2.07 7.22
CA GLN A 107 1.78 2.08 8.58
C GLN A 107 0.88 3.29 8.81
N ALA A 108 -0.06 3.51 7.89
CA ALA A 108 -0.91 4.68 7.85
C ALA A 108 -1.75 4.86 9.13
N THR A 109 -1.76 6.08 9.67
CA THR A 109 -2.73 6.48 10.70
C THR A 109 -4.03 6.96 10.06
N MET A 110 -5.13 7.01 10.83
CA MET A 110 -6.43 7.50 10.33
C MET A 110 -6.35 8.90 9.68
N PRO A 111 -5.66 9.93 10.25
CA PRO A 111 -5.48 11.22 9.58
C PRO A 111 -4.85 11.11 8.19
N TYR A 112 -3.84 10.25 8.04
CA TYR A 112 -3.15 10.05 6.75
C TYR A 112 -4.08 9.40 5.72
N ALA A 113 -4.78 8.33 6.11
CA ALA A 113 -5.71 7.64 5.22
C ALA A 113 -6.84 8.58 4.75
N LEU A 114 -7.39 9.41 5.64
CA LEU A 114 -8.43 10.38 5.30
C LEU A 114 -7.91 11.48 4.35
N ASP A 115 -6.70 11.98 4.54
CA ASP A 115 -6.10 12.97 3.62
C ASP A 115 -5.90 12.37 2.21
N ALA A 116 -5.42 11.12 2.12
CA ALA A 116 -5.31 10.41 0.85
C ALA A 116 -6.68 10.22 0.18
N LEU A 117 -7.69 9.75 0.92
CA LEU A 117 -9.06 9.57 0.44
C LEU A 117 -9.71 10.89 0.01
N ARG A 118 -9.39 11.99 0.69
CA ARG A 118 -9.87 13.32 0.32
C ARG A 118 -9.34 13.76 -1.04
N ARG A 119 -8.03 13.56 -1.28
CA ARG A 119 -7.33 13.97 -2.49
C ARG A 119 -7.63 13.08 -3.70
N HIS A 120 -7.87 11.79 -3.50
CA HIS A 120 -7.97 10.82 -4.58
C HIS A 120 -9.34 10.13 -4.61
N SER A 121 -10.18 10.51 -5.58
CA SER A 121 -11.52 9.91 -5.76
C SER A 121 -11.46 8.42 -6.11
N SER A 122 -10.39 7.96 -6.77
CA SER A 122 -10.20 6.55 -7.08
C SER A 122 -10.13 5.68 -5.82
N LEU A 123 -9.52 6.18 -4.74
CA LEU A 123 -9.47 5.46 -3.46
C LEU A 123 -10.86 5.34 -2.82
N ARG A 124 -11.67 6.40 -2.87
CA ARG A 124 -13.02 6.39 -2.30
C ARG A 124 -13.93 5.35 -2.95
N LYS A 125 -13.77 5.16 -4.26
CA LYS A 125 -14.50 4.16 -5.07
C LYS A 125 -14.15 2.72 -4.73
N LEU A 126 -13.06 2.47 -4.00
CA LEU A 126 -12.69 1.13 -3.52
C LEU A 126 -13.50 0.71 -2.28
N ALA A 127 -14.19 1.64 -1.62
CA ALA A 127 -15.04 1.31 -0.49
C ALA A 127 -16.41 0.79 -0.93
N GLU A 128 -16.99 -0.10 -0.13
CA GLU A 128 -18.34 -0.62 -0.35
C GLU A 128 -19.23 -0.38 0.89
N PRO A 129 -20.28 0.45 0.80
CA PRO A 129 -20.55 1.41 -0.28
C PRO A 129 -19.46 2.48 -0.42
N GLU A 130 -19.40 3.14 -1.59
CA GLU A 130 -18.42 4.20 -1.88
C GLU A 130 -18.40 5.26 -0.77
N LEU A 131 -17.20 5.71 -0.37
CA LEU A 131 -17.04 6.79 0.59
C LEU A 131 -17.33 8.14 -0.09
N THR A 132 -18.29 8.89 0.44
CA THR A 132 -18.62 10.23 -0.06
C THR A 132 -17.58 11.25 0.40
N LYS A 133 -17.51 12.40 -0.27
CA LYS A 133 -16.61 13.47 0.15
C LYS A 133 -17.01 14.05 1.50
N GLU A 134 -18.32 14.13 1.74
CA GLU A 134 -18.93 14.64 2.96
C GLU A 134 -18.60 13.76 4.16
N GLU A 135 -18.63 12.42 4.00
CA GLU A 135 -18.19 11.49 5.04
C GLU A 135 -16.72 11.68 5.39
N ILE A 136 -15.86 11.85 4.38
CA ILE A 136 -14.41 12.09 4.59
C ILE A 136 -14.16 13.42 5.29
N ASP A 137 -14.81 14.50 4.84
CA ASP A 137 -14.65 15.82 5.46
C ASP A 137 -15.16 15.81 6.92
N ALA A 138 -16.28 15.12 7.20
CA ALA A 138 -16.78 14.94 8.56
C ALA A 138 -15.84 14.11 9.44
N ALA A 139 -15.24 13.03 8.90
CA ALA A 139 -14.26 12.22 9.60
C ALA A 139 -12.99 13.02 9.95
N ILE A 140 -12.52 13.87 9.02
CA ILE A 140 -11.38 14.76 9.24
C ILE A 140 -11.66 15.73 10.41
N LEU A 141 -12.86 16.31 10.46
CA LEU A 141 -13.24 17.20 11.57
C LEU A 141 -13.20 16.49 12.93
N ARG A 142 -13.71 15.25 13.02
CA ARG A 142 -13.63 14.45 14.26
C ARG A 142 -12.18 14.18 14.66
N VAL A 143 -11.34 13.76 13.71
CA VAL A 143 -9.92 13.50 13.93
C VAL A 143 -9.15 14.74 14.39
N GLN A 144 -9.52 15.91 13.89
CA GLN A 144 -8.93 17.20 14.28
C GLN A 144 -9.40 17.67 15.66
N ALA A 145 -10.62 17.32 16.08
CA ALA A 145 -11.15 17.64 17.40
C ALA A 145 -10.51 16.82 18.53
N VAL A 146 -10.08 15.58 18.24
CA VAL A 146 -9.51 14.66 19.25
C VAL A 146 -8.29 15.24 19.98
N PRO A 147 -7.25 15.82 19.33
CA PRO A 147 -6.13 16.46 20.03
C PRO A 147 -6.57 17.56 21.00
N THR A 148 -7.55 18.38 20.62
CA THR A 148 -8.09 19.44 21.49
C THR A 148 -8.78 18.85 22.72
N LEU A 149 -9.57 17.80 22.55
CA LEU A 149 -10.20 17.09 23.68
C LEU A 149 -9.14 16.48 24.61
N LEU A 150 -8.12 15.80 24.06
CA LEU A 150 -7.03 15.21 24.85
C LEU A 150 -6.26 16.26 25.66
N THR A 151 -5.97 17.43 25.07
CA THR A 151 -5.35 18.56 25.79
C THR A 151 -6.27 19.09 26.89
N ALA A 152 -7.57 19.23 26.62
CA ALA A 152 -8.54 19.69 27.61
C ALA A 152 -8.66 18.71 28.80
N VAL A 153 -8.73 17.41 28.53
CA VAL A 153 -8.73 16.36 29.56
C VAL A 153 -7.47 16.42 30.41
N LYS A 154 -6.29 16.52 29.77
CA LYS A 154 -5.02 16.66 30.50
C LYS A 154 -5.04 17.87 31.43
N ASN A 155 -5.39 19.05 30.91
CA ASN A 155 -5.39 20.28 31.70
C ASN A 155 -6.39 20.21 32.87
N ALA A 156 -7.55 19.60 32.65
CA ALA A 156 -8.55 19.39 33.71
C ALA A 156 -8.06 18.40 34.78
N SER A 157 -7.42 17.31 34.37
CA SER A 157 -6.79 16.34 35.27
C SER A 157 -5.67 16.97 36.09
N ASP A 158 -4.79 17.77 35.47
CA ASP A 158 -3.72 18.50 36.16
C ASP A 158 -4.29 19.51 37.18
N ALA A 159 -5.48 20.07 36.90
CA ALA A 159 -6.20 20.95 37.80
C ALA A 159 -7.02 20.21 38.88
N GLY A 160 -6.97 18.87 38.94
CA GLY A 160 -7.70 18.06 39.91
C GLY A 160 -9.22 17.97 39.65
N THR A 161 -9.67 18.29 38.43
CA THR A 161 -11.08 18.14 38.04
C THR A 161 -11.41 16.65 37.86
N SER A 162 -12.57 16.22 38.37
CA SER A 162 -13.03 14.83 38.15
C SER A 162 -13.48 14.61 36.70
N ALA A 163 -13.43 13.37 36.22
CA ALA A 163 -13.91 13.04 34.88
C ALA A 163 -15.40 13.41 34.70
N ASP A 164 -16.24 13.14 35.71
CA ASP A 164 -17.67 13.41 35.65
C ASP A 164 -17.97 14.92 35.60
N ASP A 165 -17.21 15.75 36.33
CA ASP A 165 -17.37 17.21 36.29
C ASP A 165 -16.87 17.78 34.97
N PHE A 166 -15.77 17.24 34.43
CA PHE A 166 -15.30 17.58 33.09
C PHE A 166 -16.35 17.25 32.02
N ILE A 167 -16.94 16.05 32.06
CA ILE A 167 -17.98 15.63 31.10
C ILE A 167 -19.14 16.62 31.11
N LYS A 168 -19.67 16.96 32.30
CA LYS A 168 -20.76 17.93 32.44
C LYS A 168 -20.39 19.31 31.86
N ALA A 169 -19.15 19.75 32.05
CA ALA A 169 -18.70 21.08 31.63
C ALA A 169 -18.28 21.16 30.15
N GLN A 170 -17.85 20.05 29.54
CA GLN A 170 -17.19 20.04 28.23
C GLN A 170 -17.93 19.21 27.17
N GLN A 171 -19.25 19.06 27.32
CA GLN A 171 -20.08 18.25 26.41
C GLN A 171 -19.92 18.62 24.93
N GLY A 172 -19.73 19.91 24.61
CA GLY A 172 -19.50 20.36 23.25
C GLY A 172 -18.21 19.82 22.63
N ALA A 173 -17.11 19.82 23.38
CA ALA A 173 -15.83 19.27 22.93
C ALA A 173 -15.88 17.76 22.75
N ILE A 174 -16.59 17.07 23.65
CA ILE A 174 -16.82 15.61 23.57
C ILE A 174 -17.63 15.28 22.31
N THR A 175 -18.76 15.96 22.12
CA THR A 175 -19.67 15.75 20.98
C THR A 175 -18.97 15.96 19.64
N ALA A 176 -18.08 16.95 19.53
CA ALA A 176 -17.32 17.22 18.31
C ALA A 176 -16.43 16.05 17.85
N THR A 177 -15.99 15.20 18.78
CA THR A 177 -15.19 14.00 18.46
C THR A 177 -16.06 12.78 18.13
N GLY A 178 -17.32 12.77 18.58
CA GLY A 178 -18.18 11.59 18.54
C GLY A 178 -17.80 10.49 19.54
N LEU A 179 -16.85 10.74 20.43
CA LEU A 179 -16.54 9.87 21.56
C LEU A 179 -17.57 10.09 22.68
N GLY A 180 -17.95 9.02 23.38
CA GLY A 180 -18.82 9.07 24.57
C GLY A 180 -18.07 9.20 25.90
N ASP A 181 -18.85 9.41 26.98
CA ASP A 181 -18.38 9.66 28.35
C ASP A 181 -17.39 8.60 28.89
N GLU A 182 -17.63 7.32 28.61
CA GLU A 182 -16.73 6.24 29.04
C GLU A 182 -15.32 6.39 28.45
N HIS A 183 -15.21 6.85 27.20
CA HIS A 183 -13.91 7.15 26.60
C HIS A 183 -13.21 8.31 27.30
N VAL A 184 -13.96 9.32 27.74
CA VAL A 184 -13.41 10.45 28.49
C VAL A 184 -12.88 9.98 29.84
N LYS A 185 -13.61 9.11 30.55
CA LYS A 185 -13.11 8.48 31.79
C LYS A 185 -11.83 7.68 31.54
N THR A 186 -11.76 6.93 30.43
CA THR A 186 -10.52 6.27 30.01
C THR A 186 -9.40 7.27 29.72
N MET A 187 -9.68 8.41 29.08
CA MET A 187 -8.66 9.44 28.84
C MET A 187 -8.12 10.03 30.15
N PHE A 188 -8.95 10.25 31.16
CA PHE A 188 -8.50 10.66 32.50
C PHE A 188 -7.57 9.62 33.13
N GLY A 189 -7.96 8.34 33.11
CA GLY A 189 -7.08 7.26 33.56
C GLY A 189 -5.76 7.24 32.79
N ALA A 190 -5.80 7.48 31.47
CA ALA A 190 -4.62 7.50 30.62
C ALA A 190 -3.66 8.65 30.95
N VAL A 191 -4.16 9.78 31.46
CA VAL A 191 -3.31 10.87 31.98
C VAL A 191 -2.54 10.40 33.21
N THR A 192 -3.19 9.68 34.14
CA THR A 192 -2.51 9.09 35.30
C THR A 192 -1.45 8.08 34.87
N LEU A 193 -1.81 7.13 33.98
CA LEU A 193 -0.87 6.13 33.48
C LEU A 193 0.31 6.77 32.73
N LYS A 194 0.07 7.83 31.96
CA LYS A 194 1.13 8.60 31.28
C LYS A 194 2.15 9.12 32.28
N SER A 195 1.69 9.70 33.39
CA SER A 195 2.57 10.22 34.45
C SER A 195 3.41 9.11 35.06
N THR A 196 2.82 7.95 35.35
CA THR A 196 3.56 6.76 35.82
C THR A 196 4.60 6.30 34.81
N VAL A 197 4.26 6.24 33.52
CA VAL A 197 5.20 5.88 32.45
C VAL A 197 6.37 6.85 32.36
N ASP A 198 6.10 8.16 32.48
CA ASP A 198 7.14 9.20 32.43
C ASP A 198 8.05 9.14 33.66
N GLU A 199 7.49 8.89 34.85
CA GLU A 199 8.26 8.63 36.08
C GLU A 199 9.18 7.42 35.90
N LYS A 200 8.63 6.30 35.41
CA LYS A 200 9.41 5.08 35.11
C LYS A 200 10.48 5.29 34.04
N HIS A 201 10.23 6.18 33.07
CA HIS A 201 11.27 6.60 32.12
C HIS A 201 12.40 7.36 32.81
N GLY A 202 12.07 8.26 33.74
CA GLY A 202 13.05 9.02 34.53
C GLY A 202 13.92 8.16 35.46
N GLU A 203 13.41 7.02 35.91
CA GLU A 203 14.12 6.05 36.75
C GLU A 203 15.11 5.15 35.97
N LEU A 204 15.10 5.20 34.63
CA LEU A 204 15.96 4.34 33.82
C LEU A 204 17.43 4.62 34.05
N SER A 205 18.21 3.55 34.16
CA SER A 205 19.64 3.62 34.42
C SER A 205 20.35 2.42 33.79
N LYS A 206 21.68 2.33 33.99
CA LYS A 206 22.44 1.15 33.52
C LYS A 206 21.95 -0.16 34.14
N THR A 207 21.36 -0.11 35.34
CA THR A 207 20.87 -1.30 36.07
C THR A 207 19.37 -1.48 35.97
N LYS A 208 18.60 -0.41 35.70
CA LYS A 208 17.15 -0.46 35.55
C LYS A 208 16.74 -0.39 34.08
N THR A 209 16.33 -1.53 33.53
CA THR A 209 15.88 -1.63 32.14
C THR A 209 14.42 -1.16 31.98
N PRO A 210 13.99 -0.73 30.78
CA PRO A 210 12.59 -0.38 30.51
C PRO A 210 11.60 -1.51 30.81
N LYS A 211 12.02 -2.76 30.60
CA LYS A 211 11.18 -3.93 30.89
C LYS A 211 10.95 -4.09 32.40
N ALA A 212 12.03 -4.02 33.18
CA ALA A 212 11.93 -4.10 34.64
C ALA A 212 11.04 -2.97 35.19
N ALA A 213 11.21 -1.74 34.69
CA ALA A 213 10.37 -0.61 35.08
C ALA A 213 8.90 -0.79 34.68
N ALA A 214 8.60 -1.41 33.53
CA ALA A 214 7.24 -1.74 33.11
C ALA A 214 6.59 -2.82 33.99
N GLU A 215 7.36 -3.82 34.43
CA GLU A 215 6.88 -4.91 35.30
C GLU A 215 6.51 -4.41 36.70
N GLU A 216 7.10 -3.31 37.16
CA GLU A 216 6.74 -2.65 38.43
C GLU A 216 5.38 -1.96 38.41
N ILE A 217 4.82 -1.64 37.24
CA ILE A 217 3.47 -1.05 37.14
C ILE A 217 2.44 -2.16 37.42
N PRO A 218 1.60 -2.06 38.46
CA PRO A 218 0.60 -3.09 38.78
C PRO A 218 -0.37 -3.32 37.62
N GLU A 219 -0.79 -4.57 37.38
CA GLU A 219 -1.65 -4.92 36.24
C GLU A 219 -2.96 -4.12 36.19
N ALA A 220 -3.57 -3.88 37.36
CA ALA A 220 -4.78 -3.09 37.50
C ALA A 220 -4.62 -1.64 37.00
N ASP A 221 -3.40 -1.10 37.04
CA ASP A 221 -3.11 0.29 36.65
C ASP A 221 -2.71 0.40 35.17
N ARG A 222 -2.51 -0.72 34.47
CA ARG A 222 -2.00 -0.73 33.08
C ARG A 222 -3.04 -0.35 32.04
N MET A 223 -4.32 -0.26 32.41
CA MET A 223 -5.41 0.08 31.50
C MET A 223 -5.47 -0.82 30.25
N GLY A 224 -5.22 -2.13 30.45
CA GLY A 224 -5.19 -3.11 29.37
C GLY A 224 -3.90 -3.13 28.53
N LEU A 225 -2.90 -2.29 28.83
CA LEU A 225 -1.61 -2.34 28.15
C LEU A 225 -0.75 -3.51 28.64
N GLY A 226 -0.25 -4.31 27.69
CA GLY A 226 0.73 -5.35 27.99
C GLY A 226 2.10 -4.79 28.40
N VAL A 227 2.90 -5.59 29.10
CA VAL A 227 4.28 -5.23 29.49
C VAL A 227 5.14 -4.85 28.29
N GLY A 228 4.94 -5.50 27.13
CA GLY A 228 5.68 -5.16 25.89
C GLY A 228 5.41 -3.73 25.40
N SER A 229 4.15 -3.31 25.43
CA SER A 229 3.72 -1.96 25.06
C SER A 229 4.24 -0.92 26.05
N LEU A 230 4.09 -1.18 27.35
CA LEU A 230 4.64 -0.33 28.41
C LEU A 230 6.17 -0.20 28.33
N THR A 231 6.88 -1.31 28.08
CA THR A 231 8.33 -1.31 27.86
C THR A 231 8.72 -0.36 26.73
N SER A 232 7.93 -0.32 25.66
CA SER A 232 8.17 0.56 24.51
C SER A 232 7.90 2.03 24.85
N TYR A 233 6.81 2.34 25.55
CA TYR A 233 6.47 3.70 25.97
C TYR A 233 7.44 4.25 27.01
N ILE A 234 7.87 3.43 27.97
CA ILE A 234 8.89 3.81 28.96
C ILE A 234 10.25 4.00 28.30
N ARG A 235 10.61 3.19 27.28
CA ARG A 235 11.88 3.36 26.57
C ARG A 235 11.92 4.67 25.77
N ASP A 236 10.84 4.99 25.08
CA ASP A 236 10.72 6.18 24.24
C ASP A 236 9.34 6.84 24.45
N PRO A 237 9.24 7.86 25.32
CA PRO A 237 7.99 8.54 25.62
C PRO A 237 7.30 9.14 24.40
N LYS A 238 8.03 9.42 23.30
CA LYS A 238 7.43 9.92 22.06
C LYS A 238 6.46 8.91 21.45
N LYS A 239 6.67 7.60 21.68
CA LYS A 239 5.76 6.54 21.23
C LYS A 239 4.38 6.64 21.85
N TRP A 240 4.21 7.34 22.98
CA TRP A 240 2.88 7.59 23.54
C TRP A 240 1.96 8.33 22.55
N GLY A 241 2.51 9.01 21.55
CA GLY A 241 1.77 9.59 20.43
C GLY A 241 0.88 8.59 19.67
N GLU A 242 1.15 7.28 19.76
CA GLU A 242 0.29 6.23 19.24
C GLU A 242 -1.09 6.20 19.91
N ASN A 243 -1.20 6.53 21.20
CA ASN A 243 -2.48 6.63 21.87
C ASN A 243 -3.34 7.73 21.26
N ARG A 244 -2.75 8.87 20.88
CA ARG A 244 -3.47 9.94 20.16
C ARG A 244 -3.99 9.44 18.81
N ALA A 245 -3.17 8.74 18.04
CA ALA A 245 -3.56 8.20 16.74
C ALA A 245 -4.67 7.13 16.89
N ALA A 246 -4.63 6.30 17.93
CA ALA A 246 -5.68 5.36 18.23
C ALA A 246 -7.00 6.05 18.61
N TRP A 247 -6.98 7.11 19.43
CA TRP A 247 -8.19 7.89 19.71
C TRP A 247 -8.78 8.54 18.44
N GLN A 248 -7.94 9.01 17.53
CA GLN A 248 -8.37 9.55 16.24
C GLN A 248 -9.02 8.48 15.36
N ARG A 249 -8.45 7.27 15.34
CA ARG A 249 -9.05 6.12 14.64
C ARG A 249 -10.40 5.75 15.24
N LEU A 250 -10.50 5.65 16.57
CA LEU A 250 -11.73 5.28 17.27
C LEU A 250 -12.86 6.28 17.02
N ALA A 251 -12.54 7.58 17.00
CA ALA A 251 -13.52 8.63 16.72
C ALA A 251 -14.19 8.48 15.34
N VAL A 252 -13.47 7.94 14.36
CA VAL A 252 -13.97 7.65 13.00
C VAL A 252 -14.65 6.28 12.94
N ASP A 253 -14.15 5.29 13.66
CA ASP A 253 -14.80 3.97 13.77
C ASP A 253 -16.20 4.07 14.39
N LEU A 254 -16.41 5.04 15.29
CA LEU A 254 -17.71 5.35 15.89
C LEU A 254 -18.61 6.27 15.03
N MET A 255 -18.24 6.56 13.79
CA MET A 255 -19.12 7.28 12.87
C MET A 255 -20.25 6.37 12.35
N PRO A 256 -21.47 6.91 12.15
CA PRO A 256 -22.55 6.17 11.53
C PRO A 256 -22.18 5.72 10.11
N GLY A 257 -22.80 4.64 9.62
CA GLY A 257 -22.55 4.12 8.28
C GLY A 257 -21.19 3.42 8.11
N ASN A 258 -20.57 2.98 9.22
CA ASN A 258 -19.32 2.21 9.22
C ASN A 258 -18.18 2.91 8.47
N VAL A 259 -18.08 4.24 8.57
CA VAL A 259 -17.07 5.02 7.83
C VAL A 259 -15.65 4.55 8.18
N GLY A 260 -15.31 4.40 9.46
CA GLY A 260 -13.96 3.94 9.86
C GLY A 260 -13.59 2.56 9.33
N ALA A 261 -14.53 1.61 9.35
CA ALA A 261 -14.31 0.27 8.78
C ALA A 261 -14.11 0.33 7.26
N ARG A 262 -14.87 1.17 6.53
CA ARG A 262 -14.70 1.36 5.09
C ARG A 262 -13.36 2.04 4.74
N VAL A 263 -12.96 3.05 5.51
CA VAL A 263 -11.63 3.68 5.37
C VAL A 263 -10.52 2.64 5.57
N ASN A 264 -10.63 1.81 6.62
CA ASN A 264 -9.68 0.75 6.89
C ASN A 264 -9.63 -0.29 5.76
N ALA A 265 -10.79 -0.71 5.24
CA ALA A 265 -10.89 -1.66 4.14
C ALA A 265 -10.21 -1.12 2.86
N VAL A 266 -10.40 0.16 2.53
CA VAL A 266 -9.67 0.78 1.42
C VAL A 266 -8.18 0.80 1.70
N ALA A 267 -7.77 1.23 2.90
CA ALA A 267 -6.36 1.36 3.25
C ALA A 267 -5.60 0.03 3.16
N THR A 268 -6.23 -1.07 3.60
CA THR A 268 -5.63 -2.42 3.59
C THR A 268 -5.85 -3.19 2.29
N SER A 269 -6.62 -2.65 1.34
CA SER A 269 -6.83 -3.26 0.03
C SER A 269 -5.53 -3.34 -0.78
N SER A 270 -5.51 -4.23 -1.79
CA SER A 270 -4.32 -4.50 -2.62
C SER A 270 -3.08 -4.85 -1.79
N GLY A 271 -3.24 -5.68 -0.76
CA GLY A 271 -2.16 -6.05 0.16
C GLY A 271 -1.60 -4.88 0.96
N GLY A 272 -2.43 -3.86 1.25
CA GLY A 272 -2.04 -2.65 1.98
C GLY A 272 -1.22 -1.64 1.17
N THR A 273 -1.24 -1.74 -0.16
CA THR A 273 -0.55 -0.81 -1.07
C THR A 273 -1.47 0.27 -1.64
N ALA A 274 -2.78 0.18 -1.43
CA ALA A 274 -3.76 1.05 -2.07
C ALA A 274 -3.50 2.55 -1.83
N LEU A 275 -3.16 2.94 -0.59
CA LEU A 275 -2.87 4.35 -0.27
C LEU A 275 -1.62 4.89 -0.99
N ALA A 276 -0.64 4.04 -1.27
CA ALA A 276 0.58 4.43 -2.00
C ALA A 276 0.34 4.52 -3.51
N GLY A 277 -0.66 3.81 -4.03
CA GLY A 277 -0.98 3.71 -5.46
C GLY A 277 -1.03 5.06 -6.20
N PRO A 278 -1.78 6.07 -5.74
CA PRO A 278 -1.84 7.37 -6.41
C PRO A 278 -0.49 8.10 -6.50
N VAL A 279 0.34 8.01 -5.45
CA VAL A 279 1.66 8.67 -5.43
C VAL A 279 2.63 7.93 -6.36
N VAL A 280 2.63 6.59 -6.31
CA VAL A 280 3.41 5.77 -7.25
C VAL A 280 2.97 6.05 -8.69
N ARG A 281 1.67 6.16 -8.95
CA ARG A 281 1.12 6.46 -10.28
C ARG A 281 1.64 7.79 -10.81
N ALA A 282 1.57 8.85 -10.00
CA ALA A 282 2.07 10.16 -10.40
C ALA A 282 3.57 10.13 -10.76
N ARG A 283 4.36 9.34 -10.03
CA ARG A 283 5.79 9.15 -10.33
C ARG A 283 6.01 8.35 -11.61
N VAL A 284 5.23 7.29 -11.84
CA VAL A 284 5.26 6.50 -13.09
C VAL A 284 4.92 7.40 -14.28
N ASP A 285 3.82 8.15 -14.22
CA ASP A 285 3.40 9.05 -15.29
C ASP A 285 4.49 10.11 -15.57
N ALA A 286 5.15 10.64 -14.53
CA ALA A 286 6.26 11.59 -14.68
C ALA A 286 7.49 10.98 -15.37
N GLN A 287 7.79 9.69 -15.16
CA GLN A 287 8.88 9.01 -15.89
C GLN A 287 8.49 8.71 -17.34
N LEU A 288 7.27 8.25 -17.58
CA LEU A 288 6.77 7.92 -18.92
C LEU A 288 6.69 9.17 -19.82
N ALA A 289 6.52 10.36 -19.24
CA ALA A 289 6.48 11.63 -19.98
C ALA A 289 7.87 12.13 -20.47
N LYS A 290 8.98 11.48 -20.10
CA LYS A 290 10.33 11.91 -20.50
C LYS A 290 10.63 11.58 -21.97
N THR A 291 11.53 12.35 -22.58
CA THR A 291 12.03 12.12 -23.95
C THR A 291 13.55 12.18 -23.99
N PRO A 292 14.25 11.10 -24.42
CA PRO A 292 13.69 9.79 -24.78
C PRO A 292 13.01 9.12 -23.57
N GLN A 293 12.04 8.25 -23.84
CA GLN A 293 11.37 7.48 -22.79
C GLN A 293 12.40 6.56 -22.11
N PRO A 294 12.45 6.50 -20.77
CA PRO A 294 13.37 5.62 -20.06
C PRO A 294 13.02 4.15 -20.30
N SER A 295 14.02 3.28 -20.18
CA SER A 295 13.80 1.84 -20.08
C SER A 295 13.00 1.47 -18.84
N GLU A 296 12.46 0.24 -18.79
CA GLU A 296 11.71 -0.25 -17.63
C GLU A 296 12.57 -0.22 -16.36
N GLU A 297 13.83 -0.65 -16.46
CA GLU A 297 14.79 -0.61 -15.36
C GLU A 297 15.01 0.81 -14.84
N GLU A 298 15.30 1.76 -15.72
CA GLU A 298 15.51 3.16 -15.34
C GLU A 298 14.26 3.77 -14.70
N LEU A 299 13.07 3.45 -15.23
CA LEU A 299 11.80 3.90 -14.69
C LEU A 299 11.57 3.33 -13.29
N VAL A 300 11.67 2.01 -13.11
CA VAL A 300 11.44 1.36 -11.81
C VAL A 300 12.44 1.87 -10.77
N LYS A 301 13.72 1.98 -11.13
CA LYS A 301 14.74 2.55 -10.23
C LYS A 301 14.42 3.98 -9.84
N ALA A 302 14.04 4.83 -10.81
CA ALA A 302 13.73 6.23 -10.54
C ALA A 302 12.47 6.41 -9.68
N VAL A 303 11.42 5.61 -9.92
CA VAL A 303 10.19 5.64 -9.11
C VAL A 303 10.47 5.13 -7.70
N GLY A 304 11.25 4.04 -7.57
CA GLY A 304 11.69 3.52 -6.28
C GLY A 304 12.48 4.57 -5.50
N GLU A 305 13.52 5.15 -6.08
CA GLU A 305 14.35 6.17 -5.43
C GLU A 305 13.52 7.39 -4.97
N ALA A 306 12.56 7.82 -5.80
CA ALA A 306 11.65 8.90 -5.44
C ALA A 306 10.67 8.52 -4.31
N ASN A 307 10.45 7.23 -4.05
CA ASN A 307 9.64 6.74 -2.94
C ASN A 307 10.32 6.89 -1.59
N ASN A 308 11.60 6.52 -1.50
CA ASN A 308 12.38 6.66 -0.29
C ASN A 308 13.78 7.25 -0.59
N PRO A 309 13.88 8.57 -0.81
CA PRO A 309 15.14 9.23 -1.16
C PRO A 309 16.15 9.27 -0.01
N ARG A 310 15.80 8.75 1.18
CA ARG A 310 16.67 8.70 2.36
C ARG A 310 17.41 7.38 2.49
N GLU A 311 16.95 6.33 1.83
CA GLU A 311 17.61 5.03 1.82
C GLU A 311 18.51 4.93 0.58
N THR A 312 19.82 4.93 0.81
CA THR A 312 20.81 4.80 -0.28
C THR A 312 20.59 3.51 -1.07
N GLY A 313 20.43 3.63 -2.39
CA GLY A 313 20.29 2.48 -3.29
C GLY A 313 18.88 1.88 -3.30
N TYR A 314 17.90 2.58 -2.73
CA TYR A 314 16.53 2.10 -2.67
C TYR A 314 15.96 1.77 -4.06
N GLY A 315 16.17 2.64 -5.06
CA GLY A 315 15.73 2.35 -6.43
C GLY A 315 16.29 1.03 -6.98
N ALA A 316 17.56 0.72 -6.69
CA ALA A 316 18.18 -0.54 -7.10
C ALA A 316 17.56 -1.76 -6.38
N ASN A 317 17.22 -1.63 -5.09
CA ASN A 317 16.56 -2.68 -4.33
C ASN A 317 15.14 -2.96 -4.85
N ILE A 318 14.40 -1.90 -5.23
CA ILE A 318 13.09 -2.06 -5.85
C ILE A 318 13.20 -2.74 -7.21
N TRP A 319 14.20 -2.38 -8.02
CA TRP A 319 14.45 -3.09 -9.29
C TRP A 319 14.80 -4.56 -9.10
N ALA A 320 15.69 -4.90 -8.16
CA ALA A 320 16.01 -6.29 -7.86
C ALA A 320 14.77 -7.08 -7.40
N THR A 321 13.88 -6.44 -6.65
CA THR A 321 12.59 -7.02 -6.26
C THR A 321 11.67 -7.18 -7.46
N TYR A 322 11.65 -6.20 -8.36
CA TYR A 322 10.86 -6.22 -9.60
C TYR A 322 11.26 -7.39 -10.50
N GLN A 323 12.55 -7.55 -10.81
CA GLN A 323 13.06 -8.64 -11.65
C GLN A 323 12.78 -10.04 -11.08
N ARG A 324 12.65 -10.15 -9.76
CA ARG A 324 12.33 -11.43 -9.12
C ARG A 324 10.85 -11.78 -9.25
N LEU A 325 9.98 -10.79 -9.31
CA LEU A 325 8.52 -10.97 -9.29
C LEU A 325 7.88 -10.93 -10.68
N TYR A 326 8.51 -10.27 -11.66
CA TYR A 326 7.98 -10.00 -13.01
C TYR A 326 9.04 -10.18 -14.10
#